data_AF-A0A9P4GGC2-F1
#
_entry.id   AF-A0A9P4GGC2-F1
#
_cell.length_a   1.000
_cell.length_b   1.000
_cell.length_c   1.000
_cell.angle_alpha   90.00
_cell.angle_beta   90.00
_cell.angle_gamma   90.00
#
_symmetry.space_group_name_H-M   'P 1'
#
loop_
_entity.id
_entity.type
_entity.pdbx_description
1 polymer ?
#
loop_
_entity_poly.entity_id
_entity_poly.type
_entity_poly.pdbx_seq_one_letter_code
_entity_poly.pdbx_strand_id
1 'polypeptide(L)'
;MTQDATMEGVVQEAISIPIADENILPDSAHLNDTTAASMEGTDQIMTNISENATPDEDWRASVDFDVPDSTQARITDLPKIQSLYDAYHTAYTDSAITNATRMRHAKALAFVLLKHYYPSQDYVIEPSALGPVAKRQMNFIKVADDGSDVWQDLPAKKPAKKGKKKGSLTKKQKEAAEIVAKTDEYNHGLRYVSNLQWVRIEPEDIAGFVVLRKVKNTDKETGIGKDEYRPHTYLAIMIDNFDELPRFSTANTTHRSDVLADALCMGSKIRDGYGILLYGARIEFYRYEPGTDWTYYESDDDTASRTLADGTFDDDVQDIEPAMLPVSDEDGTEVLAMDMRTTSLPAVDEGFKRIATMKVTYVDDVVDVAVKQPSYR
;
A
#
# COMPACT_ATOMS: atom_id res chain seq x y z
N MET A 1 7.07 66.02 -4.06
CA MET A 1 5.95 65.06 -4.17
C MET A 1 6.00 64.16 -2.95
N THR A 2 5.35 64.64 -1.90
CA THR A 2 5.21 64.01 -0.59
C THR A 2 3.89 63.24 -0.62
N GLN A 3 3.92 61.95 -0.35
CA GLN A 3 2.72 61.15 -0.13
C GLN A 3 2.65 60.76 1.35
N ASP A 4 1.69 61.38 2.02
CA ASP A 4 1.11 60.92 3.28
C ASP A 4 0.37 59.61 3.05
N ALA A 5 0.61 58.62 3.91
CA ALA A 5 -0.20 57.43 4.02
C ALA A 5 -0.64 57.26 5.48
N THR A 6 -1.93 57.45 5.67
CA THR A 6 -2.74 57.29 6.88
C THR A 6 -2.72 55.85 7.40
N MET A 7 -2.48 55.69 8.70
CA MET A 7 -2.76 54.47 9.46
C MET A 7 -4.25 54.43 9.82
N GLU A 8 -4.96 53.42 9.33
CA GLU A 8 -6.27 53.02 9.86
C GLU A 8 -6.09 51.80 10.77
N GLY A 9 -6.62 51.92 11.99
CA GLY A 9 -6.60 50.90 13.02
C GLY A 9 -7.66 49.83 12.78
N VAL A 10 -7.29 48.58 13.03
CA VAL A 10 -8.22 47.44 13.04
C VAL A 10 -8.54 47.08 14.48
N VAL A 11 -9.83 47.16 14.80
CA VAL A 11 -10.46 46.77 16.07
C VAL A 11 -10.54 45.24 16.12
N GLN A 12 -10.08 44.65 17.23
CA GLN A 12 -10.26 43.23 17.53
C GLN A 12 -11.67 43.00 18.10
N GLU A 13 -12.50 42.24 17.39
CA GLU A 13 -13.73 41.66 17.94
C GLU A 13 -13.45 40.32 18.60
N ALA A 14 -13.87 40.19 19.86
CA ALA A 14 -13.80 38.98 20.66
C ALA A 14 -14.96 38.04 20.31
N ILE A 15 -14.64 36.84 19.83
CA ILE A 15 -15.62 35.77 19.59
C ILE A 15 -15.90 35.06 20.92
N SER A 16 -17.13 35.17 21.41
CA SER A 16 -17.67 34.38 22.51
C SER A 16 -18.07 33.00 22.03
N ILE A 17 -17.58 31.94 22.68
CA ILE A 17 -18.00 30.56 22.46
C ILE A 17 -19.02 30.19 23.56
N PRO A 18 -20.25 29.77 23.23
CA PRO A 18 -21.17 29.22 24.21
C PRO A 18 -20.85 27.75 24.48
N ILE A 19 -20.71 27.44 25.77
CA ILE A 19 -20.65 26.08 26.32
C ILE A 19 -22.08 25.53 26.33
N ALA A 20 -22.29 24.36 25.72
CA ALA A 20 -23.56 23.64 25.79
C ALA A 20 -23.43 22.47 26.78
N ASP A 21 -24.31 22.49 27.78
CA ASP A 21 -24.53 21.48 28.80
C ASP A 21 -25.19 20.20 28.24
N GLU A 22 -24.63 19.07 28.68
CA GLU A 22 -25.27 17.93 29.35
C GLU A 22 -26.66 17.35 28.94
N ASN A 23 -26.69 16.00 29.01
CA ASN A 23 -27.82 15.07 29.11
C ASN A 23 -28.51 14.71 27.76
N ILE A 24 -28.85 13.48 27.41
CA ILE A 24 -29.56 12.41 28.14
C ILE A 24 -29.29 11.07 27.41
N LEU A 25 -28.93 10.00 28.14
CA LEU A 25 -29.06 8.61 27.70
C LEU A 25 -30.40 8.04 28.17
N PRO A 26 -31.13 7.27 27.34
CA PRO A 26 -32.07 6.29 27.85
C PRO A 26 -31.58 4.86 27.61
N ASP A 27 -31.54 4.15 28.73
CA ASP A 27 -31.63 2.70 28.88
C ASP A 27 -32.86 2.14 28.15
N SER A 28 -32.69 1.06 27.39
CA SER A 28 -33.80 0.12 27.15
C SER A 28 -33.29 -1.25 26.75
N ALA A 29 -33.28 -2.15 27.73
CA ALA A 29 -33.34 -3.59 27.53
C ALA A 29 -34.68 -3.99 26.88
N HIS A 30 -34.65 -4.95 25.95
CA HIS A 30 -35.73 -5.94 25.85
C HIS A 30 -35.25 -7.22 25.16
N LEU A 31 -35.33 -8.31 25.92
CA LEU A 31 -35.37 -9.70 25.45
C LEU A 31 -36.56 -9.91 24.48
N ASN A 32 -36.39 -10.80 23.51
CA ASN A 32 -37.35 -11.88 23.31
C ASN A 32 -36.81 -13.05 22.50
N ASP A 33 -37.45 -14.16 22.80
CA ASP A 33 -37.08 -15.55 22.66
C ASP A 33 -37.80 -16.20 21.44
N THR A 34 -37.15 -17.21 20.87
CA THR A 34 -37.70 -18.42 20.22
C THR A 34 -38.93 -18.35 19.30
N THR A 35 -38.79 -18.86 18.06
CA THR A 35 -39.57 -20.04 17.60
C THR A 35 -39.07 -20.60 16.27
N ALA A 36 -38.88 -21.92 16.27
CA ALA A 36 -38.72 -22.77 15.10
C ALA A 36 -40.10 -23.24 14.60
N ALA A 37 -40.30 -23.27 13.28
CA ALA A 37 -41.28 -24.14 12.65
C ALA A 37 -40.89 -24.42 11.19
N SER A 38 -40.81 -25.72 10.89
CA SER A 38 -40.74 -26.36 9.59
C SER A 38 -41.98 -26.06 8.75
N MET A 39 -41.83 -25.91 7.43
CA MET A 39 -42.79 -26.44 6.46
C MET A 39 -42.17 -26.56 5.05
N GLU A 40 -42.51 -27.67 4.40
CA GLU A 40 -42.08 -28.12 3.09
C GLU A 40 -42.70 -27.33 1.93
N GLY A 41 -41.96 -27.26 0.83
CA GLY A 41 -42.49 -27.42 -0.53
C GLY A 41 -43.02 -26.18 -1.25
N THR A 42 -42.20 -25.64 -2.17
CA THR A 42 -42.64 -25.33 -3.54
C THR A 42 -41.43 -25.00 -4.43
N ASP A 43 -41.28 -25.76 -5.51
CA ASP A 43 -40.47 -25.39 -6.67
C ASP A 43 -41.07 -24.14 -7.32
N GLN A 44 -40.44 -22.99 -7.08
CA GLN A 44 -40.59 -21.81 -7.92
C GLN A 44 -39.19 -21.28 -8.24
N ILE A 45 -38.80 -21.44 -9.50
CA ILE A 45 -37.68 -20.74 -10.12
C ILE A 45 -38.11 -19.27 -10.23
N MET A 46 -37.98 -18.55 -9.12
CA MET A 46 -37.92 -17.10 -9.12
C MET A 46 -36.47 -16.71 -9.35
N THR A 47 -36.21 -16.09 -10.48
CA THR A 47 -35.08 -15.17 -10.66
C THR A 47 -35.20 -14.07 -9.60
N ASN A 48 -34.63 -14.33 -8.43
CA ASN A 48 -34.30 -13.33 -7.42
C ASN A 48 -33.21 -12.44 -8.02
N ILE A 49 -33.66 -11.41 -8.75
CA ILE A 49 -32.83 -10.23 -8.96
C ILE A 49 -32.65 -9.63 -7.56
N SER A 50 -31.44 -9.78 -7.04
CA SER A 50 -31.02 -9.38 -5.71
C SER A 50 -31.21 -7.86 -5.51
N GLU A 51 -32.31 -7.46 -4.87
CA GLU A 51 -32.52 -6.07 -4.40
C GLU A 51 -31.69 -5.74 -3.14
N ASN A 52 -30.85 -6.66 -2.66
CA ASN A 52 -29.91 -6.43 -1.57
C ASN A 52 -28.47 -6.24 -2.07
N ALA A 53 -28.28 -5.67 -3.27
CA ALA A 53 -26.96 -5.19 -3.66
C ALA A 53 -26.57 -4.09 -2.65
N THR A 54 -25.67 -4.42 -1.73
CA THR A 54 -25.07 -3.42 -0.86
C THR A 54 -24.48 -2.33 -1.76
N PRO A 55 -24.61 -1.04 -1.40
CA PRO A 55 -24.08 0.09 -2.20
C PRO A 55 -22.63 -0.09 -2.67
N ASP A 56 -21.87 -0.96 -2.01
CA ASP A 56 -20.48 -1.31 -2.31
C ASP A 56 -20.26 -2.14 -3.60
N GLU A 57 -21.30 -2.70 -4.22
CA GLU A 57 -21.19 -3.54 -5.43
C GLU A 57 -21.64 -2.90 -6.74
N ASP A 58 -22.01 -1.61 -6.73
CA ASP A 58 -22.52 -0.89 -7.91
C ASP A 58 -21.54 -0.89 -9.11
N TRP A 59 -20.23 -1.01 -8.84
CA TRP A 59 -19.22 -1.14 -9.88
C TRP A 59 -19.39 -2.39 -10.76
N ARG A 60 -20.06 -3.45 -10.28
CA ARG A 60 -20.29 -4.69 -11.03
C ARG A 60 -21.14 -4.46 -12.29
N ALA A 61 -22.10 -3.53 -12.23
CA ALA A 61 -22.92 -3.19 -13.38
C ALA A 61 -22.10 -2.60 -14.54
N SER A 62 -21.01 -1.89 -14.23
CA SER A 62 -20.09 -1.32 -15.22
C SER A 62 -19.22 -2.38 -15.93
N VAL A 63 -19.15 -3.60 -15.39
CA VAL A 63 -18.30 -4.69 -15.90
C VAL A 63 -19.12 -5.89 -16.38
N ASP A 64 -20.42 -5.71 -16.60
CA ASP A 64 -21.31 -6.73 -17.18
C ASP A 64 -21.08 -6.88 -18.70
N PHE A 65 -19.90 -7.38 -19.03
CA PHE A 65 -19.52 -7.75 -20.39
C PHE A 65 -18.48 -8.87 -20.39
N ASP A 66 -18.43 -9.58 -21.50
CA ASP A 66 -17.39 -10.56 -21.70
C ASP A 66 -16.04 -9.87 -21.94
N VAL A 67 -15.02 -10.28 -21.19
CA VAL A 67 -13.67 -9.70 -21.24
C VAL A 67 -12.79 -10.76 -21.89
N PRO A 68 -12.39 -10.57 -23.16
CA PRO A 68 -11.46 -11.48 -23.83
C PRO A 68 -10.15 -11.56 -23.04
N ASP A 69 -9.52 -12.72 -23.04
CA ASP A 69 -8.22 -12.86 -22.39
C ASP A 69 -7.10 -12.19 -23.21
N SER A 70 -5.95 -11.95 -22.57
CA SER A 70 -4.77 -11.32 -23.18
C SER A 70 -4.13 -12.15 -24.30
N THR A 71 -4.51 -13.42 -24.44
CA THR A 71 -4.08 -14.30 -25.53
C THR A 71 -5.03 -14.23 -26.75
N GLN A 72 -6.27 -13.80 -26.54
CA GLN A 72 -7.33 -13.69 -27.53
C GLN A 72 -7.36 -12.33 -28.22
N ALA A 73 -7.14 -11.24 -27.47
CA ALA A 73 -7.21 -9.88 -27.99
C ALA A 73 -6.17 -8.96 -27.32
N ARG A 74 -5.74 -7.92 -28.04
CA ARG A 74 -4.93 -6.85 -27.44
C ARG A 74 -5.85 -5.90 -26.69
N ILE A 75 -5.42 -5.39 -25.54
CA ILE A 75 -6.21 -4.47 -24.72
C ILE A 75 -6.63 -3.20 -25.49
N THR A 76 -5.82 -2.75 -26.45
CA THR A 76 -6.07 -1.59 -27.31
C THR A 76 -7.26 -1.76 -28.24
N ASP A 77 -7.63 -3.02 -28.53
CA ASP A 77 -8.73 -3.36 -29.43
C ASP A 77 -10.04 -3.56 -28.65
N LEU A 78 -10.03 -3.34 -27.32
CA LEU A 78 -11.15 -3.54 -26.42
C LEU A 78 -11.75 -2.20 -25.97
N PRO A 79 -12.71 -1.61 -26.72
CA PRO A 79 -13.22 -0.26 -26.46
C PRO A 79 -13.90 -0.12 -25.10
N LYS A 80 -14.45 -1.21 -24.56
CA LYS A 80 -15.04 -1.20 -23.20
C LYS A 80 -13.98 -0.99 -22.12
N ILE A 81 -12.79 -1.58 -22.26
CA ILE A 81 -11.69 -1.36 -21.32
C ILE A 81 -11.16 0.07 -21.45
N GLN A 82 -11.00 0.56 -22.68
CA GLN A 82 -10.64 1.96 -22.92
C GLN A 82 -11.63 2.92 -22.26
N SER A 83 -12.95 2.67 -22.38
CA SER A 83 -13.96 3.51 -21.74
C SER A 83 -13.87 3.50 -20.21
N LEU A 84 -13.54 2.36 -19.59
CA LEU A 84 -13.32 2.29 -18.14
C LEU A 84 -12.05 3.03 -17.72
N TYR A 85 -10.99 2.93 -18.53
CA TYR A 85 -9.74 3.66 -18.34
C TYR A 85 -9.96 5.18 -18.42
N ASP A 86 -10.67 5.66 -19.44
CA ASP A 86 -10.98 7.08 -19.63
C ASP A 86 -11.88 7.62 -18.52
N ALA A 87 -12.86 6.82 -18.05
CA ALA A 87 -13.71 7.20 -16.93
C ALA A 87 -12.91 7.32 -15.63
N TYR A 88 -11.99 6.37 -15.38
CA TYR A 88 -11.08 6.42 -14.24
C TYR A 88 -10.16 7.65 -14.30
N HIS A 89 -9.55 7.90 -15.45
CA HIS A 89 -8.71 9.08 -15.70
C HIS A 89 -9.47 10.38 -15.41
N THR A 90 -10.66 10.52 -16.00
CA THR A 90 -11.51 11.70 -15.85
C THR A 90 -11.84 11.97 -14.38
N ALA A 91 -12.10 10.92 -13.59
CA ALA A 91 -12.42 11.04 -12.17
C ALA A 91 -11.30 11.64 -11.29
N TYR A 92 -10.04 11.64 -11.77
CA TYR A 92 -8.90 12.30 -11.12
C TYR A 92 -8.52 13.65 -11.75
N THR A 93 -9.16 14.03 -12.86
CA THR A 93 -9.01 15.37 -13.45
C THR A 93 -10.07 16.36 -12.97
N ASP A 94 -11.20 15.85 -12.47
CA ASP A 94 -12.29 16.65 -11.94
C ASP A 94 -12.33 16.59 -10.41
N SER A 95 -12.01 17.71 -9.75
CA SER A 95 -12.00 17.84 -8.30
C SER A 95 -13.40 17.78 -7.66
N ALA A 96 -14.47 17.90 -8.45
CA ALA A 96 -15.84 17.73 -7.95
C ALA A 96 -16.24 16.26 -7.76
N ILE A 97 -15.48 15.31 -8.32
CA ILE A 97 -15.77 13.88 -8.22
C ILE A 97 -15.38 13.35 -6.83
N THR A 98 -16.34 12.71 -6.16
CA THR A 98 -16.14 12.14 -4.82
C THR A 98 -15.27 10.87 -4.83
N ASN A 99 -14.65 10.55 -3.69
CA ASN A 99 -13.87 9.31 -3.53
C ASN A 99 -14.70 8.04 -3.78
N ALA A 100 -15.97 8.02 -3.38
CA ALA A 100 -16.85 6.88 -3.67
C ALA A 100 -16.97 6.63 -5.18
N THR A 101 -17.10 7.69 -5.98
CA THR A 101 -17.12 7.59 -7.45
C THR A 101 -15.76 7.16 -8.01
N ARG A 102 -14.65 7.71 -7.49
CA ARG A 102 -13.28 7.27 -7.86
C ARG A 102 -13.07 5.79 -7.58
N MET A 103 -13.48 5.33 -6.39
CA MET A 103 -13.44 3.93 -5.97
C MET A 103 -14.27 3.04 -6.90
N ARG A 104 -15.48 3.45 -7.29
CA ARG A 104 -16.32 2.71 -8.23
C ARG A 104 -15.60 2.50 -9.57
N HIS A 105 -15.02 3.56 -10.14
CA HIS A 105 -14.26 3.47 -11.38
C HIS A 105 -12.98 2.63 -11.23
N ALA A 106 -12.28 2.78 -10.10
CA ALA A 106 -11.09 2.02 -9.76
C ALA A 106 -11.39 0.51 -9.72
N LYS A 107 -12.44 0.11 -9.00
CA LYS A 107 -12.86 -1.29 -8.85
C LYS A 107 -13.23 -1.89 -10.21
N ALA A 108 -14.02 -1.18 -11.02
CA ALA A 108 -14.41 -1.62 -12.36
C ALA A 108 -13.19 -1.83 -13.27
N LEU A 109 -12.29 -0.84 -13.33
CA LEU A 109 -11.08 -0.92 -14.15
C LEU A 109 -10.15 -2.05 -13.67
N ALA A 110 -9.86 -2.11 -12.37
CA ALA A 110 -9.00 -3.13 -11.78
C ALA A 110 -9.52 -4.54 -12.06
N PHE A 111 -10.81 -4.78 -11.85
CA PHE A 111 -11.42 -6.09 -12.10
C PHE A 111 -11.29 -6.53 -13.56
N VAL A 112 -11.56 -5.62 -14.50
CA VAL A 112 -11.48 -5.95 -15.94
C VAL A 112 -10.04 -6.15 -16.39
N LEU A 113 -9.09 -5.37 -15.87
CA LEU A 113 -7.66 -5.58 -16.11
C LEU A 113 -7.24 -6.97 -15.60
N LEU A 114 -7.56 -7.31 -14.35
CA LEU A 114 -7.26 -8.64 -13.81
C LEU A 114 -7.89 -9.75 -14.65
N LYS A 115 -9.15 -9.62 -15.06
CA LYS A 115 -9.85 -10.64 -15.87
C LYS A 115 -9.21 -10.83 -17.24
N HIS A 116 -8.66 -9.75 -17.82
CA HIS A 116 -7.94 -9.80 -19.08
C HIS A 116 -6.61 -10.58 -18.96
N TYR A 117 -5.83 -10.38 -17.90
CA TYR A 117 -4.51 -11.02 -17.73
C TYR A 117 -4.55 -12.38 -17.00
N TYR A 118 -5.59 -12.65 -16.20
CA TYR A 118 -5.78 -13.89 -15.45
C TYR A 118 -7.06 -14.59 -15.91
N PRO A 119 -7.01 -15.36 -17.00
CA PRO A 119 -8.20 -15.93 -17.62
C PRO A 119 -8.89 -16.98 -16.75
N SER A 120 -10.21 -17.03 -16.86
CA SER A 120 -11.10 -17.86 -16.02
C SER A 120 -10.86 -19.38 -16.05
N GLN A 121 -10.09 -19.90 -17.03
CA GLN A 121 -9.80 -21.33 -17.13
C GLN A 121 -9.02 -21.85 -15.92
N ASP A 122 -8.05 -21.06 -15.46
CA ASP A 122 -7.17 -21.41 -14.33
C ASP A 122 -7.22 -20.41 -13.18
N TYR A 123 -7.94 -19.29 -13.35
CA TYR A 123 -7.99 -18.22 -12.36
C TYR A 123 -9.41 -17.81 -12.01
N VAL A 124 -9.60 -17.34 -10.78
CA VAL A 124 -10.83 -16.70 -10.29
C VAL A 124 -10.44 -15.39 -9.65
N ILE A 125 -11.23 -14.34 -9.86
CA ILE A 125 -10.96 -13.01 -9.30
C ILE A 125 -12.10 -12.66 -8.37
N GLU A 126 -11.77 -12.33 -7.12
CA GLU A 126 -12.76 -12.02 -6.08
C GLU A 126 -12.37 -10.73 -5.35
N PRO A 127 -13.34 -9.91 -4.92
CA PRO A 127 -13.08 -8.85 -3.95
C PRO A 127 -12.44 -9.46 -2.69
N SER A 128 -11.44 -8.79 -2.12
CA SER A 128 -10.72 -9.28 -0.95
C SER A 128 -10.52 -8.17 0.08
N ALA A 129 -10.59 -8.55 1.36
CA ALA A 129 -10.01 -7.74 2.42
C ALA A 129 -8.47 -7.87 2.37
N LEU A 130 -7.75 -6.76 2.52
CA LEU A 130 -6.29 -6.71 2.44
C LEU A 130 -5.60 -6.77 3.83
N GLY A 131 -6.23 -7.46 4.78
CA GLY A 131 -5.68 -7.65 6.13
C GLY A 131 -5.89 -6.46 7.10
N PRO A 132 -5.35 -6.57 8.33
CA PRO A 132 -5.42 -5.56 9.37
C PRO A 132 -4.94 -4.16 8.96
N VAL A 133 -3.91 -4.05 8.10
CA VAL A 133 -3.36 -2.74 7.70
C VAL A 133 -4.42 -1.90 6.99
N ALA A 134 -5.16 -2.51 6.05
CA ALA A 134 -6.26 -1.82 5.35
C ALA A 134 -7.43 -1.45 6.28
N LYS A 135 -7.68 -2.24 7.33
CA LYS A 135 -8.82 -2.02 8.24
C LYS A 135 -8.64 -0.85 9.21
N ARG A 136 -7.40 -0.44 9.48
CA ARG A 136 -7.07 0.52 10.56
C ARG A 136 -6.69 1.91 10.07
N GLN A 137 -6.96 2.22 8.81
CA GLN A 137 -6.54 3.43 8.10
C GLN A 137 -5.01 3.47 7.88
N MET A 138 -4.56 4.18 6.85
CA MET A 138 -3.13 4.40 6.61
C MET A 138 -2.80 5.89 6.72
N ASN A 139 -1.68 6.20 7.37
CA ASN A 139 -1.24 7.57 7.57
C ASN A 139 0.17 7.75 7.01
N PHE A 140 0.38 8.85 6.29
CA PHE A 140 1.67 9.18 5.71
C PHE A 140 2.02 10.63 6.00
N ILE A 141 3.27 10.88 6.33
CA ILE A 141 3.82 12.23 6.46
C ILE A 141 4.13 12.74 5.05
N LYS A 142 3.59 13.88 4.65
CA LYS A 142 3.99 14.55 3.40
C LYS A 142 5.38 15.14 3.53
N VAL A 143 6.05 15.28 2.38
CA VAL A 143 7.21 16.16 2.26
C VAL A 143 6.87 17.55 2.77
N ALA A 144 7.74 18.11 3.60
CA ALA A 144 7.58 19.47 4.10
C ALA A 144 7.59 20.46 2.92
N ASP A 145 6.82 21.55 3.02
CA ASP A 145 6.70 22.55 1.93
C ASP A 145 8.07 23.15 1.52
N ASP A 146 9.05 23.13 2.42
CA ASP A 146 10.42 23.59 2.19
C ASP A 146 11.38 22.51 1.68
N GLY A 147 10.91 21.26 1.55
CA GLY A 147 11.69 20.09 1.15
C GLY A 147 12.73 19.63 2.17
N SER A 148 12.69 20.13 3.41
CA SER A 148 13.69 19.86 4.45
C SER A 148 13.78 18.39 4.90
N ASP A 149 12.74 17.62 4.61
CA ASP A 149 12.62 16.21 4.97
C ASP A 149 12.91 15.26 3.81
N VAL A 150 13.22 15.80 2.62
CA VAL A 150 14.06 15.12 1.64
C VAL A 150 15.50 15.29 2.13
N TRP A 151 15.91 14.52 3.14
CA TRP A 151 17.19 14.73 3.80
C TRP A 151 18.36 14.38 2.85
N GLN A 152 18.75 15.32 1.99
CA GLN A 152 20.08 15.36 1.41
C GLN A 152 21.00 15.83 2.52
N ASP A 153 21.91 14.95 2.92
CA ASP A 153 22.96 15.15 3.93
C ASP A 153 23.15 16.61 4.36
N LEU A 154 23.00 16.88 5.67
CA LEU A 154 23.57 18.04 6.37
C LEU A 154 24.75 18.58 5.55
N PRO A 155 24.71 19.82 5.03
CA PRO A 155 25.62 20.26 3.99
C PRO A 155 27.03 19.84 4.36
N ALA A 156 27.55 18.83 3.66
CA ALA A 156 28.84 18.22 3.98
C ALA A 156 29.80 19.37 4.14
N LYS A 157 30.34 19.56 5.36
CA LYS A 157 31.20 20.70 5.71
C LYS A 157 32.11 20.94 4.53
N LYS A 158 31.87 22.01 3.76
CA LYS A 158 32.60 22.25 2.51
C LYS A 158 34.07 22.05 2.83
N PRO A 159 34.80 21.14 2.15
CA PRO A 159 36.20 20.91 2.45
C PRO A 159 36.86 22.27 2.40
N ALA A 160 37.40 22.70 3.54
CA ALA A 160 37.88 24.06 3.70
C ALA A 160 38.86 24.33 2.56
N LYS A 161 38.48 25.20 1.61
CA LYS A 161 39.42 25.72 0.60
C LYS A 161 40.65 26.16 1.40
N LYS A 162 41.84 25.64 1.04
CA LYS A 162 43.13 25.94 1.68
C LYS A 162 43.45 27.43 1.60
N GLY A 163 42.71 28.24 2.34
CA GLY A 163 42.93 29.65 2.57
C GLY A 163 43.92 29.79 3.71
N LYS A 164 44.88 30.69 3.53
CA LYS A 164 45.93 31.07 4.49
C LYS A 164 45.41 31.01 5.93
N LYS A 165 46.16 30.31 6.81
CA LYS A 165 45.93 30.14 8.25
C LYS A 165 45.45 31.45 8.90
N LYS A 166 44.13 31.68 8.96
CA LYS A 166 43.53 32.61 9.92
C LYS A 166 43.49 31.89 11.27
N GLY A 167 43.91 32.58 12.33
CA GLY A 167 44.17 32.00 13.65
C GLY A 167 43.08 31.04 14.12
N SER A 168 43.49 29.96 14.79
CA SER A 168 42.56 28.97 15.33
C SER A 168 41.52 29.67 16.21
N LEU A 169 40.24 29.39 15.97
CA LEU A 169 39.14 29.83 16.83
C LEU A 169 39.47 29.54 18.29
N THR A 170 39.27 30.54 19.14
CA THR A 170 39.43 30.39 20.59
C THR A 170 38.45 29.34 21.12
N LYS A 171 38.79 28.67 22.23
CA LYS A 171 37.93 27.63 22.84
C LYS A 171 36.50 28.13 23.06
N LYS A 172 36.33 29.36 23.56
CA LYS A 172 35.03 30.02 23.75
C LYS A 172 34.24 30.19 22.45
N GLN A 173 34.90 30.49 21.32
CA GLN A 173 34.22 30.62 20.03
C GLN A 173 33.75 29.26 19.50
N LYS A 174 34.50 28.19 19.76
CA LYS A 174 34.06 26.82 19.40
C LYS A 174 32.85 26.40 20.24
N GLU A 175 32.90 26.64 21.55
CA GLU A 175 31.78 26.35 22.46
C GLU A 175 30.52 27.16 22.09
N ALA A 176 30.66 28.45 21.80
CA ALA A 176 29.53 29.27 21.35
C ALA A 176 28.96 28.80 20.01
N ALA A 177 29.81 28.43 19.05
CA ALA A 177 29.36 27.88 17.76
C ALA A 177 28.66 26.52 17.93
N GLU A 178 29.11 25.68 18.86
CA GLU A 178 28.45 24.41 19.18
C GLU A 178 27.08 24.62 19.84
N ILE A 179 26.96 25.59 20.76
CA ILE A 179 25.67 25.96 21.38
C ILE A 179 24.69 26.47 20.33
N VAL A 180 25.13 27.35 19.43
CA VAL A 180 24.31 27.85 18.33
C VAL A 180 23.88 26.70 17.42
N ALA A 181 24.80 25.83 17.02
CA ALA A 181 24.49 24.67 16.19
C ALA A 181 23.45 23.72 16.84
N LYS A 182 23.61 23.41 18.13
CA LYS A 182 22.63 22.60 18.89
C LYS A 182 21.27 23.28 19.01
N THR A 183 21.26 24.61 19.19
CA THR A 183 20.03 25.39 19.27
C THR A 183 19.31 25.44 17.92
N ASP A 184 20.07 25.60 16.83
CA ASP A 184 19.54 25.57 15.47
C ASP A 184 18.99 24.18 15.11
N GLU A 185 19.70 23.10 15.49
CA GLU A 185 19.25 21.72 15.33
C GLU A 185 17.95 21.45 16.10
N TYR A 186 17.88 21.87 17.36
CA TYR A 186 16.68 21.75 18.18
C TYR A 186 15.49 22.54 17.60
N ASN A 187 15.73 23.81 17.22
CA ASN A 187 14.70 24.66 16.62
C ASN A 187 14.22 24.13 15.27
N HIS A 188 15.13 23.53 14.48
CA HIS A 188 14.79 22.84 13.24
C HIS A 188 13.89 21.64 13.53
N GLY A 189 14.25 20.78 14.49
CA GLY A 189 13.44 19.63 14.90
C GLY A 189 12.04 20.05 15.36
N LEU A 190 11.94 21.11 16.17
CA LEU A 190 10.65 21.62 16.64
C LEU A 190 9.78 22.17 15.50
N ARG A 191 10.39 22.94 14.58
CA ARG A 191 9.69 23.48 13.39
C ARG A 191 9.24 22.37 12.44
N TYR A 192 10.09 21.36 12.25
CA TYR A 192 9.76 20.20 11.44
C TYR A 192 8.53 19.50 12.01
N VAL A 193 8.55 19.14 13.30
CA VAL A 193 7.42 18.46 13.97
C VAL A 193 6.15 19.33 13.96
N SER A 194 6.26 20.65 14.16
CA SER A 194 5.09 21.54 14.14
C SER A 194 4.47 21.72 12.76
N ASN A 195 5.24 21.48 11.70
CA ASN A 195 4.81 21.69 10.31
C ASN A 195 4.52 20.37 9.57
N LEU A 196 4.53 19.23 10.27
CA LEU A 196 4.21 17.94 9.66
C LEU A 196 2.77 17.93 9.13
N GLN A 197 2.63 17.70 7.84
CA GLN A 197 1.35 17.45 7.21
C GLN A 197 1.11 15.96 7.11
N TRP A 198 0.07 15.47 7.78
CA TRP A 198 -0.35 14.08 7.70
C TRP A 198 -1.41 13.90 6.63
N VAL A 199 -1.17 12.93 5.75
CA VAL A 199 -2.17 12.33 4.88
C VAL A 199 -2.79 11.17 5.60
N ARG A 200 -4.11 11.13 5.63
CA ARG A 200 -4.87 9.97 6.09
C ARG A 200 -5.65 9.40 4.92
N ILE A 201 -5.61 8.08 4.78
CA ILE A 201 -6.45 7.31 3.87
C ILE A 201 -7.37 6.48 4.74
N GLU A 202 -8.67 6.74 4.61
CA GLU A 202 -9.69 6.06 5.40
C GLU A 202 -9.88 4.61 4.92
N PRO A 203 -10.31 3.68 5.79
CA PRO A 203 -10.54 2.29 5.40
C PRO A 203 -11.51 2.13 4.22
N GLU A 204 -12.51 3.00 4.10
CA GLU A 204 -13.49 2.99 3.01
C GLU A 204 -12.87 3.39 1.66
N ASP A 205 -11.74 4.10 1.69
CA ASP A 205 -10.95 4.48 0.53
C ASP A 205 -9.88 3.42 0.18
N ILE A 206 -9.90 2.25 0.84
CA ILE A 206 -9.03 1.10 0.57
C ILE A 206 -9.88 -0.10 0.17
N ALA A 207 -9.58 -0.69 -0.98
CA ALA A 207 -10.21 -1.92 -1.45
C ALA A 207 -9.19 -2.85 -2.09
N GLY A 208 -9.56 -4.09 -2.36
CA GLY A 208 -8.67 -5.01 -3.05
C GLY A 208 -9.38 -6.13 -3.78
N PHE A 209 -8.64 -6.76 -4.68
CA PHE A 209 -8.99 -7.99 -5.35
C PHE A 209 -7.90 -9.03 -5.11
N VAL A 210 -8.32 -10.28 -4.93
CA VAL A 210 -7.45 -11.44 -4.95
C VAL A 210 -7.63 -12.16 -6.28
N VAL A 211 -6.52 -12.53 -6.90
CA VAL A 211 -6.49 -13.48 -8.00
C VAL A 211 -6.23 -14.85 -7.37
N LEU A 212 -7.17 -15.76 -7.46
CA LEU A 212 -7.02 -17.15 -7.04
C LEU A 212 -6.60 -17.98 -8.25
N ARG A 213 -5.58 -18.82 -8.10
CA ARG A 213 -5.15 -19.79 -9.11
C ARG A 213 -5.62 -21.19 -8.74
N LYS A 214 -6.13 -21.91 -9.73
CA LYS A 214 -6.48 -23.32 -9.65
C LYS A 214 -5.21 -24.16 -9.59
N VAL A 215 -5.06 -24.95 -8.53
CA VAL A 215 -3.94 -25.86 -8.28
C VAL A 215 -4.50 -27.27 -8.12
N LYS A 216 -3.88 -28.23 -8.81
CA LYS A 216 -4.21 -29.65 -8.64
C LYS A 216 -3.44 -30.19 -7.46
N ASN A 217 -4.14 -30.50 -6.37
CA ASN A 217 -3.56 -31.14 -5.21
C ASN A 217 -3.91 -32.62 -5.23
N THR A 218 -2.90 -33.49 -5.23
CA THR A 218 -3.11 -34.94 -5.16
C THR A 218 -3.01 -35.35 -3.71
N ASP A 219 -4.11 -35.85 -3.15
CA ASP A 219 -4.12 -36.39 -1.80
C ASP A 219 -3.13 -37.57 -1.72
N LYS A 220 -2.18 -37.48 -0.77
CA LYS A 220 -1.11 -38.46 -0.60
C LYS A 220 -1.64 -39.84 -0.18
N GLU A 221 -2.77 -39.89 0.51
CA GLU A 221 -3.35 -41.15 1.00
C GLU A 221 -4.21 -41.84 -0.07
N THR A 222 -5.04 -41.07 -0.78
CA THR A 222 -6.01 -41.62 -1.73
C THR A 222 -5.53 -41.62 -3.18
N GLY A 223 -4.53 -40.80 -3.51
CA GLY A 223 -4.08 -40.58 -4.89
C GLY A 223 -5.09 -39.84 -5.77
N ILE A 224 -6.20 -39.35 -5.20
CA ILE A 224 -7.24 -38.63 -5.93
C ILE A 224 -6.82 -37.16 -6.04
N GLY A 225 -6.79 -36.65 -7.27
CA GLY A 225 -6.56 -35.23 -7.54
C GLY A 225 -7.81 -34.41 -7.20
N LYS A 226 -7.65 -33.40 -6.34
CA LYS A 226 -8.66 -32.38 -6.04
C LYS A 226 -8.17 -31.04 -6.54
N ASP A 227 -9.05 -30.31 -7.23
CA ASP A 227 -8.79 -28.93 -7.60
C ASP A 227 -8.99 -28.04 -6.36
N GLU A 228 -7.99 -27.22 -6.05
CA GLU A 228 -8.00 -26.24 -4.97
C GLU A 228 -7.69 -24.86 -5.56
N TYR A 229 -8.34 -23.81 -5.06
CA TYR A 229 -8.03 -22.43 -5.44
C TYR A 229 -7.15 -21.80 -4.36
N ARG A 230 -6.00 -21.25 -4.76
CA ARG A 230 -5.04 -20.60 -3.86
C ARG A 230 -4.79 -19.16 -4.28
N PRO A 231 -4.63 -18.21 -3.35
CA PRO A 231 -4.26 -16.84 -3.70
C PRO A 231 -2.95 -16.80 -4.49
N HIS A 232 -2.96 -16.17 -5.65
CA HIS A 232 -1.84 -16.07 -6.59
C HIS A 232 -1.19 -14.70 -6.53
N THR A 233 -1.99 -13.65 -6.51
CA THR A 233 -1.56 -12.25 -6.36
C THR A 233 -2.73 -11.41 -5.86
N TYR A 234 -2.43 -10.18 -5.44
CA TYR A 234 -3.40 -9.19 -5.00
C TYR A 234 -3.22 -7.89 -5.79
N LEU A 235 -4.35 -7.25 -6.05
CA LEU A 235 -4.40 -5.85 -6.47
C LEU A 235 -5.06 -5.04 -5.37
N ALA A 236 -4.31 -4.10 -4.79
CA ALA A 236 -4.82 -3.14 -3.82
C ALA A 236 -5.21 -1.84 -4.53
N ILE A 237 -6.28 -1.21 -4.06
CA ILE A 237 -6.78 0.09 -4.51
C ILE A 237 -6.78 1.00 -3.29
N MET A 238 -6.16 2.17 -3.42
CA MET A 238 -6.09 3.19 -2.39
C MET A 238 -6.45 4.52 -3.05
N ILE A 239 -7.62 5.05 -2.75
CA ILE A 239 -8.06 6.35 -3.28
C ILE A 239 -7.43 7.45 -2.46
N ASP A 240 -6.88 8.45 -3.13
CA ASP A 240 -6.36 9.65 -2.51
C ASP A 240 -7.20 10.89 -2.88
N ASN A 241 -6.93 11.97 -2.14
CA ASN A 241 -7.59 13.26 -2.32
C ASN A 241 -6.64 14.30 -2.94
N PHE A 242 -5.67 13.87 -3.73
CA PHE A 242 -4.66 14.78 -4.26
C PHE A 242 -4.87 15.11 -5.73
N ASP A 243 -4.85 16.41 -6.02
CA ASP A 243 -4.80 16.90 -7.41
C ASP A 243 -3.44 16.58 -8.06
N GLU A 244 -2.39 16.44 -7.26
CA GLU A 244 -1.01 16.12 -7.69
C GLU A 244 -0.49 14.88 -6.97
N LEU A 245 0.47 14.17 -7.57
CA LEU A 245 1.06 13.00 -6.90
C LEU A 245 1.73 13.46 -5.59
N PRO A 246 1.27 12.96 -4.43
CA PRO A 246 1.86 13.38 -3.17
C PRO A 246 3.30 12.90 -3.09
N ARG A 247 4.16 13.77 -2.57
CA ARG A 247 5.51 13.37 -2.14
C ARG A 247 5.47 13.06 -0.66
N PHE A 248 5.97 11.89 -0.29
CA PHE A 248 6.01 11.44 1.09
C PHE A 248 7.39 11.62 1.70
N SER A 249 7.40 11.99 2.97
CA SER A 249 8.60 12.15 3.79
C SER A 249 9.40 10.85 3.83
N THR A 250 10.74 10.95 3.88
CA THR A 250 11.60 9.78 4.15
C THR A 250 11.47 9.29 5.60
N ALA A 251 10.86 10.09 6.48
CA ALA A 251 10.56 9.71 7.85
C ALA A 251 9.40 8.70 7.97
N ASN A 252 8.67 8.44 6.88
CA ASN A 252 7.68 7.37 6.87
C ASN A 252 8.37 6.01 6.97
N THR A 253 8.12 5.31 8.07
CA THR A 253 8.54 3.91 8.23
C THR A 253 7.60 2.95 7.52
N THR A 254 6.32 3.34 7.38
CA THR A 254 5.31 2.58 6.65
C THR A 254 5.32 2.98 5.18
N HIS A 255 5.35 1.98 4.32
CA HIS A 255 5.19 2.17 2.88
C HIS A 255 3.76 1.81 2.46
N ARG A 256 3.22 2.48 1.43
CA ARG A 256 1.85 2.22 0.97
C ARG A 256 1.65 0.78 0.46
N SER A 257 2.71 0.14 0.01
CA SER A 257 2.70 -1.26 -0.40
C SER A 257 2.60 -2.25 0.77
N ASP A 258 2.74 -1.81 2.02
CA ASP A 258 2.65 -2.70 3.19
C ASP A 258 1.26 -3.34 3.29
N VAL A 259 0.24 -2.69 2.72
CA VAL A 259 -1.11 -3.25 2.56
C VAL A 259 -1.11 -4.55 1.71
N LEU A 260 -0.20 -4.66 0.75
CA LEU A 260 -0.01 -5.88 -0.06
C LEU A 260 0.82 -6.92 0.69
N ALA A 261 1.85 -6.50 1.43
CA ALA A 261 2.66 -7.41 2.24
C ALA A 261 1.79 -8.17 3.25
N ASP A 262 0.91 -7.47 3.95
CA ASP A 262 -0.04 -8.05 4.91
C ASP A 262 -0.96 -9.08 4.24
N ALA A 263 -1.53 -8.74 3.09
CA ALA A 263 -2.40 -9.63 2.31
C ALA A 263 -1.66 -10.88 1.80
N LEU A 264 -0.46 -10.71 1.24
CA LEU A 264 0.35 -11.81 0.70
C LEU A 264 0.89 -12.72 1.80
N CYS A 265 1.37 -12.14 2.90
CA CYS A 265 1.90 -12.87 4.04
C CYS A 265 0.82 -13.68 4.77
N MET A 266 -0.29 -13.04 5.17
CA MET A 266 -1.32 -13.74 5.93
C MET A 266 -2.22 -14.64 5.09
N GLY A 267 -2.50 -14.24 3.84
CA GLY A 267 -3.55 -14.86 3.03
C GLY A 267 -3.13 -16.12 2.28
N SER A 268 -1.84 -16.29 1.99
CA SER A 268 -1.49 -16.97 0.72
C SER A 268 -0.43 -18.05 0.82
N LYS A 269 0.31 -18.15 1.93
CA LYS A 269 1.56 -18.93 1.99
C LYS A 269 2.44 -18.73 0.75
N ILE A 270 2.45 -17.51 0.20
CA ILE A 270 3.30 -17.17 -0.94
C ILE A 270 4.71 -16.96 -0.39
N ARG A 271 5.69 -17.60 -1.04
CA ARG A 271 7.11 -17.38 -0.75
C ARG A 271 7.62 -16.28 -1.65
N ASP A 272 7.64 -16.50 -2.95
CA ASP A 272 7.97 -15.47 -3.94
C ASP A 272 6.70 -15.11 -4.70
N GLY A 273 6.41 -13.82 -4.81
CA GLY A 273 5.23 -13.38 -5.54
C GLY A 273 5.33 -11.92 -5.93
N TYR A 274 4.17 -11.36 -6.27
CA TYR A 274 4.04 -9.97 -6.64
C TYR A 274 2.67 -9.45 -6.25
N GLY A 275 2.55 -8.12 -6.21
CA GLY A 275 1.30 -7.42 -5.99
C GLY A 275 1.22 -6.17 -6.86
N ILE A 276 0.01 -5.69 -7.06
CA ILE A 276 -0.28 -4.50 -7.85
C ILE A 276 -0.95 -3.49 -6.92
N LEU A 277 -0.54 -2.23 -6.97
CA LEU A 277 -1.15 -1.15 -6.20
C LEU A 277 -1.65 -0.08 -7.16
N LEU A 278 -2.95 0.20 -7.10
CA LEU A 278 -3.58 1.36 -7.71
C LEU A 278 -3.74 2.42 -6.61
N TYR A 279 -2.78 3.35 -6.55
CA TYR A 279 -2.72 4.42 -5.56
C TYR A 279 -3.07 5.77 -6.20
N GLY A 280 -4.26 6.29 -5.93
CA GLY A 280 -4.76 7.49 -6.59
C GLY A 280 -4.73 7.28 -8.11
N ALA A 281 -4.22 8.26 -8.85
CA ALA A 281 -4.02 8.14 -10.29
C ALA A 281 -2.79 7.28 -10.71
N ARG A 282 -2.07 6.67 -9.77
CA ARG A 282 -0.83 5.93 -10.05
C ARG A 282 -1.06 4.42 -9.96
N ILE A 283 -0.52 3.67 -10.91
CA ILE A 283 -0.40 2.21 -10.81
C ILE A 283 1.06 1.83 -10.57
N GLU A 284 1.27 0.90 -9.65
CA GLU A 284 2.58 0.47 -9.17
C GLU A 284 2.62 -1.05 -9.07
N PHE A 285 3.79 -1.61 -9.34
CA PHE A 285 4.01 -3.04 -9.36
C PHE A 285 5.12 -3.41 -8.40
N TYR A 286 4.88 -4.45 -7.60
CA TYR A 286 5.78 -4.83 -6.52
C TYR A 286 6.10 -6.32 -6.56
N ARG A 287 7.36 -6.68 -6.30
CA ARG A 287 7.78 -8.01 -5.91
C ARG A 287 7.58 -8.17 -4.41
N TYR A 288 7.06 -9.32 -4.00
CA TYR A 288 6.99 -9.69 -2.60
C TYR A 288 8.26 -10.43 -2.19
N GLU A 289 8.88 -9.98 -1.10
CA GLU A 289 9.93 -10.68 -0.40
C GLU A 289 9.37 -11.15 0.94
N PRO A 290 9.34 -12.46 1.21
CA PRO A 290 8.69 -13.01 2.40
C PRO A 290 9.50 -12.76 3.68
N GLY A 291 10.69 -12.19 3.57
CA GLY A 291 11.66 -12.18 4.65
C GLY A 291 12.33 -13.54 4.86
N THR A 292 13.18 -13.63 5.88
CA THR A 292 13.68 -14.93 6.37
C THR A 292 12.67 -15.49 7.36
N ASP A 293 12.32 -16.78 7.21
CA ASP A 293 11.49 -17.47 8.20
C ASP A 293 12.09 -17.28 9.60
N TRP A 294 11.22 -17.11 10.61
CA TRP A 294 11.59 -17.14 12.02
C TRP A 294 12.29 -18.46 12.33
N THR A 295 13.61 -18.52 12.18
CA THR A 295 14.41 -19.54 12.83
C THR A 295 14.65 -19.03 14.24
N TYR A 296 13.68 -19.28 15.13
CA TYR A 296 13.96 -19.24 16.55
C TYR A 296 14.97 -20.34 16.83
N TYR A 297 16.25 -19.96 16.87
CA TYR A 297 17.25 -20.82 17.47
C TYR A 297 16.95 -20.76 18.97
N GLU A 298 16.34 -21.81 19.50
CA GLU A 298 16.46 -22.10 20.93
C GLU A 298 17.97 -22.23 21.17
N SER A 299 18.60 -21.13 21.60
CA SER A 299 19.96 -21.19 22.12
C SER A 299 19.84 -21.95 23.44
N ASP A 300 19.99 -23.26 23.39
CA ASP A 300 20.07 -24.13 24.57
C ASP A 300 21.23 -23.73 25.50
N ASP A 301 22.08 -22.78 25.09
CA ASP A 301 23.10 -22.15 25.91
C ASP A 301 22.64 -20.75 26.34
N ASP A 302 22.11 -20.67 27.57
CA ASP A 302 21.97 -19.43 28.39
C ASP A 302 23.33 -18.70 28.62
N THR A 303 24.42 -19.18 28.03
CA THR A 303 25.76 -18.66 28.23
C THR A 303 26.13 -17.63 27.17
N ALA A 304 25.82 -16.39 27.52
CA ALA A 304 26.56 -15.18 27.15
C ALA A 304 26.57 -14.80 25.66
N SER A 305 25.83 -13.72 25.37
CA SER A 305 26.22 -12.64 24.45
C SER A 305 27.71 -12.70 24.10
N ARG A 306 28.04 -13.37 22.99
CA ARG A 306 29.41 -13.47 22.48
C ARG A 306 29.77 -12.13 21.87
N THR A 307 30.24 -11.21 22.72
CA THR A 307 31.12 -10.15 22.23
C THR A 307 32.31 -10.85 21.57
N LEU A 308 32.47 -10.67 20.27
CA LEU A 308 33.65 -11.16 19.56
C LEU A 308 34.89 -10.50 20.19
N ALA A 309 36.05 -11.14 20.06
CA ALA A 309 37.29 -10.68 20.69
C ALA A 309 37.73 -9.26 20.24
N ASP A 310 37.13 -8.73 19.16
CA ASP A 310 37.35 -7.38 18.66
C ASP A 310 36.31 -6.35 19.18
N GLY A 311 35.37 -6.77 20.02
CA GLY A 311 34.31 -5.92 20.57
C GLY A 311 33.14 -5.67 19.60
N THR A 312 33.10 -6.35 18.46
CA THR A 312 31.89 -6.38 17.63
C THR A 312 30.86 -7.32 18.26
N PHE A 313 29.61 -6.85 18.30
CA PHE A 313 28.49 -7.73 18.60
C PHE A 313 28.36 -8.70 17.42
N ASP A 314 28.24 -9.99 17.72
CA ASP A 314 27.72 -10.94 16.73
C ASP A 314 26.37 -10.37 16.31
N ASP A 315 26.20 -10.04 15.03
CA ASP A 315 24.92 -9.56 14.49
C ASP A 315 23.94 -10.74 14.61
N ASP A 316 23.35 -10.86 15.80
CA ASP A 316 22.22 -11.72 16.10
C ASP A 316 21.21 -11.54 14.96
N VAL A 317 20.93 -12.64 14.28
CA VAL A 317 20.07 -12.79 13.10
C VAL A 317 19.05 -11.64 13.01
N GLN A 318 19.33 -10.64 12.18
CA GLN A 318 18.40 -9.54 11.97
C GLN A 318 17.15 -10.09 11.28
N ASP A 319 16.01 -9.94 11.94
CA ASP A 319 14.70 -10.24 11.38
C ASP A 319 14.53 -9.46 10.07
N ILE A 320 14.52 -10.16 8.94
CA ILE A 320 14.12 -9.54 7.68
C ILE A 320 12.60 -9.63 7.61
N GLU A 321 11.92 -8.54 7.92
CA GLU A 321 10.46 -8.45 7.80
C GLU A 321 10.03 -8.64 6.33
N PRO A 322 8.84 -9.23 6.09
CA PRO A 322 8.27 -9.28 4.75
C PRO A 322 8.11 -7.88 4.16
N ALA A 323 8.52 -7.70 2.91
CA ALA A 323 8.53 -6.40 2.25
C ALA A 323 8.04 -6.49 0.82
N MET A 324 7.48 -5.39 0.33
CA MET A 324 7.19 -5.21 -1.09
C MET A 324 8.27 -4.34 -1.72
N LEU A 325 9.03 -4.90 -2.64
CA LEU A 325 10.02 -4.16 -3.40
C LEU A 325 9.42 -3.70 -4.73
N PRO A 326 9.59 -2.43 -5.13
CA PRO A 326 9.13 -1.99 -6.45
C PRO A 326 9.77 -2.85 -7.55
N VAL A 327 8.98 -3.31 -8.52
CA VAL A 327 9.51 -4.00 -9.69
C VAL A 327 10.29 -2.99 -10.51
N SER A 328 11.56 -3.28 -10.77
CA SER A 328 12.42 -2.46 -11.62
C SER A 328 12.85 -3.21 -12.87
N ASP A 329 13.30 -2.50 -13.90
CA ASP A 329 14.03 -3.07 -15.05
C ASP A 329 15.27 -3.88 -14.63
N GLU A 330 15.80 -4.68 -15.56
CA GLU A 330 16.98 -5.53 -15.32
C GLU A 330 18.20 -4.72 -14.83
N ASP A 331 18.30 -3.46 -15.27
CA ASP A 331 19.35 -2.53 -14.86
C ASP A 331 19.07 -1.85 -13.49
N GLY A 332 17.90 -2.11 -12.89
CA GLY A 332 17.47 -1.51 -11.62
C GLY A 332 17.16 -0.01 -11.69
N THR A 333 17.14 0.57 -12.90
CA THR A 333 17.07 2.02 -13.13
C THR A 333 15.66 2.57 -13.17
N GLU A 334 14.72 1.85 -13.77
CA GLU A 334 13.33 2.29 -13.91
C GLU A 334 12.41 1.43 -13.07
N VAL A 335 11.72 2.06 -12.11
CA VAL A 335 10.65 1.43 -11.33
C VAL A 335 9.40 1.36 -12.20
N LEU A 336 8.80 0.18 -12.32
CA LEU A 336 7.55 -0.06 -13.02
C LEU A 336 6.40 0.57 -12.22
N ALA A 337 6.21 1.85 -12.44
CA ALA A 337 5.15 2.65 -11.87
C ALA A 337 4.75 3.74 -12.87
N MET A 338 3.45 3.93 -13.04
CA MET A 338 2.89 4.77 -14.10
C MET A 338 1.85 5.72 -13.54
N ASP A 339 1.98 7.01 -13.85
CA ASP A 339 0.92 8.00 -13.60
C ASP A 339 -0.12 7.90 -14.72
N MET A 340 -1.26 7.28 -14.42
CA MET A 340 -2.31 7.03 -15.39
C MET A 340 -2.90 8.30 -15.98
N ARG A 341 -2.64 9.49 -15.43
CA ARG A 341 -3.04 10.77 -16.04
C ARG A 341 -2.26 11.10 -17.30
N THR A 342 -1.04 10.58 -17.40
CA THR A 342 -0.08 10.90 -18.47
C THR A 342 0.33 9.67 -19.28
N THR A 343 0.17 8.49 -18.69
CA THR A 343 0.37 7.20 -19.35
C THR A 343 -0.83 6.85 -20.22
N SER A 344 -0.63 6.04 -21.26
CA SER A 344 -1.72 5.53 -22.09
C SER A 344 -2.07 4.09 -21.71
N LEU A 345 -3.27 3.61 -22.05
CA LEU A 345 -3.66 2.20 -21.83
C LEU A 345 -2.65 1.18 -22.42
N PRO A 346 -2.06 1.38 -23.62
CA PRO A 346 -0.97 0.53 -24.11
C PRO A 346 0.25 0.43 -23.19
N ALA A 347 0.62 1.49 -22.47
CA ALA A 347 1.76 1.41 -21.55
C ALA A 347 1.39 0.65 -20.26
N VAL A 348 0.15 0.82 -19.79
CA VAL A 348 -0.40 0.00 -18.70
C VAL A 348 -0.45 -1.48 -19.10
N ASP A 349 -0.78 -1.78 -20.37
CA ASP A 349 -0.76 -3.13 -20.94
C ASP A 349 0.57 -3.84 -20.72
N GLU A 350 1.67 -3.16 -21.07
CA GLU A 350 3.01 -3.71 -20.96
C GLU A 350 3.39 -4.00 -19.50
N GLY A 351 2.98 -3.12 -18.56
CA GLY A 351 3.18 -3.37 -17.13
C GLY A 351 2.47 -4.64 -16.64
N PHE A 352 1.21 -4.83 -17.05
CA PHE A 352 0.46 -6.04 -16.69
C PHE A 352 0.98 -7.30 -17.37
N LYS A 353 1.35 -7.25 -18.67
CA LYS A 353 1.99 -8.40 -19.34
C LYS A 353 3.24 -8.82 -18.60
N ARG A 354 4.07 -7.86 -18.21
CA ARG A 354 5.30 -8.13 -17.47
C ARG A 354 5.00 -8.79 -16.13
N ILE A 355 4.08 -8.25 -15.34
CA ILE A 355 3.78 -8.81 -14.01
C ILE A 355 3.10 -10.17 -14.09
N ALA A 356 2.21 -10.38 -15.05
CA ALA A 356 1.50 -11.65 -15.24
C ALA A 356 2.44 -12.81 -15.60
N THR A 357 3.63 -12.52 -16.14
CA THR A 357 4.66 -13.53 -16.42
C THR A 357 5.54 -13.87 -15.22
N MET A 358 5.45 -13.11 -14.11
CA MET A 358 6.25 -13.40 -12.92
C MET A 358 5.82 -14.72 -12.27
N LYS A 359 6.82 -15.52 -11.91
CA LYS A 359 6.61 -16.78 -11.21
C LYS A 359 6.17 -16.49 -9.77
N VAL A 360 5.10 -17.15 -9.34
CA VAL A 360 4.67 -17.22 -7.94
C VAL A 360 5.04 -18.59 -7.38
N THR A 361 5.69 -18.63 -6.23
CA THR A 361 6.04 -19.86 -5.50
C THR A 361 5.28 -19.88 -4.18
N TYR A 362 4.81 -21.07 -3.81
CA TYR A 362 4.14 -21.29 -2.53
C TYR A 362 5.09 -21.95 -1.54
N VAL A 363 4.95 -21.66 -0.26
CA VAL A 363 5.77 -22.25 0.82
C VAL A 363 5.72 -23.78 0.77
N ASP A 364 4.53 -24.35 0.53
CA ASP A 364 4.34 -25.80 0.51
C ASP A 364 4.99 -26.48 -0.71
N ASP A 365 5.24 -25.75 -1.81
CA ASP A 365 5.85 -26.31 -3.03
C ASP A 365 7.36 -26.56 -2.87
N VAL A 366 8.01 -25.90 -1.92
CA VAL A 366 9.47 -26.01 -1.70
C VAL A 366 9.83 -27.27 -0.91
N VAL A 367 8.89 -27.84 -0.17
CA VAL A 367 9.11 -29.00 0.71
C VAL A 367 9.53 -30.24 -0.08
N ASP A 368 9.15 -30.36 -1.36
CA ASP A 368 9.54 -31.49 -2.20
C ASP A 368 10.98 -31.38 -2.78
N VAL A 369 11.65 -30.24 -2.63
CA VAL A 369 13.04 -30.02 -3.12
C VAL A 369 14.07 -30.15 -1.98
N ALA A 370 13.64 -30.34 -0.74
CA ALA A 370 14.53 -30.41 0.42
C ALA A 370 15.37 -31.71 0.48
N VAL A 371 16.53 -31.62 -0.18
CA VAL A 371 17.86 -32.05 0.29
C VAL A 371 18.05 -33.56 0.55
N LYS A 372 18.44 -34.29 -0.53
CA LYS A 372 19.47 -35.33 -0.36
C LYS A 372 20.71 -34.63 0.21
N GLN A 373 20.92 -34.71 1.52
CA GLN A 373 22.18 -34.27 2.09
C GLN A 373 23.30 -35.07 1.41
N PRO A 374 24.37 -34.42 0.90
CA PRO A 374 25.54 -35.16 0.48
C PRO A 374 26.06 -35.91 1.71
N SER A 375 25.94 -37.24 1.71
CA SER A 375 26.60 -38.06 2.71
C SER A 375 28.11 -37.87 2.50
N TYR A 376 28.74 -37.04 3.33
CA TYR A 376 30.18 -37.07 3.45
C TYR A 376 30.56 -38.44 4.01
N ARG A 377 31.21 -39.25 3.17
CA ARG A 377 31.90 -40.48 3.56
C ARG A 377 33.40 -40.22 3.58
#